data_AF-A0A2H0VLN2-F1
#
_entry.id   AF-A0A2H0VLN2-F1
#
_cell.length_a   1.000
_cell.length_b   1.000
_cell.length_c   1.000
_cell.angle_alpha   90.00
_cell.angle_beta   90.00
_cell.angle_gamma   90.00
#
_symmetry.space_group_name_H-M   'P 1'
#
loop_
_entity.id
_entity.type
_entity.pdbx_description
1 polymer ?
#
loop_
_entity_poly.entity_id
_entity_poly.type
_entity_poly.pdbx_seq_one_letter_code
_entity_poly.pdbx_strand_id
1 'polypeptide(L)'
;SGYLWNYARDDDSVVWWRDWAFWGTVLFIVLPIHADVVNNIVGRAEMLSLAFMLLATLKGMERKWEVCVMYLFLSMLSKETAMVGVPILLYLIWMANQVEKKEKVGASVFVMMSLVGFFLLRTVVLGGTGIENRATTVENPLKFVTTEKRIQNAVGLIPFGVGKIVFPINLSYDYSYNQIKLVDSWFDWRVILGVGMATINVLLLTGLPHQVSGGHGGPPLHTMAGIVGMMLFWGPILITGNILFPIGTIFGERLWFWPSLGVVMILFSFTLRFSGQARGPAPTRRLLEGLIIVLVIILYAGRTVVRNFDWLSQERLFLHDAKYVTGSVMAQSNAAAIYLIGRDLEKAKPVMERASEIYPKYPELLNNWGLYYQWIGKKEEAKMKFEECLVERPGSELCMGNLELLK
;
A
#
# COMPACT_ATOMS: atom_id res chain seq x y z
N SER A 1 16.55 28.46 -2.52
CA SER A 1 15.72 28.06 -1.38
C SER A 1 14.51 28.99 -1.34
N GLY A 2 13.28 28.45 -1.30
CA GLY A 2 12.23 29.18 -0.60
C GLY A 2 10.86 29.42 -1.23
N TYR A 3 10.37 28.52 -2.09
CA TYR A 3 8.92 28.53 -2.35
C TYR A 3 8.10 28.26 -1.06
N LEU A 4 8.52 27.29 -0.22
CA LEU A 4 7.97 27.12 1.14
C LEU A 4 8.55 28.09 2.17
N TRP A 5 9.81 28.53 2.01
CA TRP A 5 10.41 29.47 2.97
C TRP A 5 9.82 30.88 2.90
N ASN A 6 9.27 31.31 1.76
CA ASN A 6 8.60 32.61 1.64
C ASN A 6 7.14 32.56 2.10
N TYR A 7 6.49 31.38 2.08
CA TYR A 7 5.28 31.16 2.91
C TYR A 7 5.59 31.26 4.40
N ALA A 8 6.86 31.06 4.76
CA ALA A 8 7.36 30.97 6.13
C ALA A 8 8.07 32.24 6.62
N ARG A 9 7.84 33.42 6.02
CA ARG A 9 8.55 34.65 6.41
C ARG A 9 7.70 35.76 7.02
N ASP A 10 6.39 35.75 6.83
CA ASP A 10 5.57 36.94 7.14
C ASP A 10 4.50 36.76 8.23
N ASP A 11 4.49 35.69 9.02
CA ASP A 11 3.51 35.55 10.11
C ASP A 11 4.01 34.65 11.25
N ASP A 12 3.54 34.86 12.48
CA ASP A 12 3.67 33.91 13.61
C ASP A 12 3.14 32.49 13.29
N SER A 13 2.56 32.29 12.11
CA SER A 13 2.20 31.02 11.49
C SER A 13 3.40 30.08 11.22
N VAL A 14 4.63 30.59 11.21
CA VAL A 14 5.87 29.85 10.86
C VAL A 14 6.24 28.73 11.82
N VAL A 15 5.97 28.92 13.11
CA VAL A 15 6.21 27.89 14.13
C VAL A 15 5.15 26.79 14.01
N TRP A 16 3.91 27.20 13.77
CA TRP A 16 2.75 26.33 13.88
C TRP A 16 2.72 25.23 12.81
N TRP A 17 2.96 25.53 11.52
CA TRP A 17 2.94 24.49 10.48
C TRP A 17 4.13 23.52 10.58
N ARG A 18 5.28 23.96 11.12
CA ARG A 18 6.47 23.11 11.34
C ARG A 18 6.17 22.05 12.39
N ASP A 19 5.47 22.41 13.45
CA ASP A 19 5.01 21.48 14.48
C ASP A 19 4.07 20.43 13.87
N TRP A 20 3.11 20.85 13.03
CA TRP A 20 2.21 19.91 12.38
C TRP A 20 2.90 19.01 11.34
N ALA A 21 3.91 19.52 10.63
CA ALA A 21 4.70 18.71 9.71
C ALA A 21 5.52 17.66 10.46
N PHE A 22 6.09 18.05 11.62
CA PHE A 22 6.77 17.13 12.53
C PHE A 22 5.80 16.06 13.04
N TRP A 23 4.65 16.43 13.59
CA TRP A 23 3.66 15.48 14.10
C TRP A 23 3.07 14.59 13.02
N GLY A 24 2.83 15.11 11.82
CA GLY A 24 2.42 14.32 10.65
C GLY A 24 3.48 13.28 10.27
N THR A 25 4.76 13.67 10.30
CA THR A 25 5.88 12.75 10.04
C THR A 25 5.97 11.67 11.12
N VAL A 26 5.88 12.04 12.40
CA VAL A 26 5.86 11.07 13.51
C VAL A 26 4.69 10.11 13.36
N LEU A 27 3.48 10.62 13.08
CA LEU A 27 2.30 9.80 12.86
C LEU A 27 2.50 8.81 11.71
N PHE A 28 3.01 9.27 10.57
CA PHE A 28 3.31 8.43 9.41
C PHE A 28 4.28 7.30 9.80
N ILE A 29 5.39 7.60 10.47
CA ILE A 29 6.41 6.62 10.85
C ILE A 29 5.86 5.53 11.78
N VAL A 30 4.91 5.87 12.67
CA VAL A 30 4.40 4.91 13.66
C VAL A 30 3.18 4.11 13.16
N LEU A 31 2.69 4.33 11.94
CA LEU A 31 1.52 3.63 11.42
C LEU A 31 1.75 2.10 11.38
N PRO A 32 0.94 1.29 12.08
CA PRO A 32 1.18 -0.15 12.17
C PRO A 32 1.10 -0.91 10.86
N ILE A 33 0.35 -0.39 9.88
CA ILE A 33 0.27 -0.96 8.53
C ILE A 33 1.63 -0.99 7.81
N HIS A 34 2.61 -0.21 8.27
CA HIS A 34 3.97 -0.22 7.73
C HIS A 34 4.79 -1.44 8.14
N ALA A 35 4.32 -2.27 9.07
CA ALA A 35 5.07 -3.45 9.48
C ALA A 35 5.38 -4.40 8.31
N ASP A 36 4.44 -4.61 7.37
CA ASP A 36 4.70 -5.43 6.17
C ASP A 36 5.77 -4.77 5.29
N VAL A 37 5.64 -3.48 4.95
CA VAL A 37 6.58 -2.82 4.02
C VAL A 37 8.02 -2.76 4.57
N VAL A 38 8.19 -2.66 5.89
CA VAL A 38 9.51 -2.56 6.54
C VAL A 38 10.15 -3.93 6.73
N ASN A 39 9.40 -4.93 7.20
CA ASN A 39 9.96 -6.25 7.52
C ASN A 39 10.08 -7.16 6.30
N ASN A 40 9.19 -7.02 5.31
CA ASN A 40 9.20 -7.83 4.11
C ASN A 40 10.27 -7.31 3.13
N ILE A 41 11.16 -8.19 2.67
CA ILE A 41 12.21 -7.82 1.72
C ILE A 41 11.66 -7.24 0.41
N VAL A 42 10.47 -7.69 -0.02
CA VAL A 42 9.77 -7.16 -1.20
C VAL A 42 9.31 -5.71 -0.97
N GLY A 43 9.03 -5.33 0.27
CA GLY A 43 8.60 -3.98 0.67
C GLY A 43 9.69 -2.92 0.54
N ARG A 44 10.98 -3.29 0.50
CA ARG A 44 12.09 -2.35 0.32
C ARG A 44 11.95 -1.49 -0.93
N ALA A 45 11.35 -2.05 -1.99
CA ALA A 45 11.07 -1.33 -3.23
C ALA A 45 10.13 -0.13 -3.00
N GLU A 46 9.12 -0.27 -2.14
CA GLU A 46 8.17 0.80 -1.79
C GLU A 46 8.83 1.88 -0.92
N MET A 47 9.71 1.47 0.01
CA MET A 47 10.46 2.41 0.86
C MET A 47 11.43 3.26 0.03
N LEU A 48 12.21 2.62 -0.85
CA LEU A 48 13.14 3.32 -1.73
C LEU A 48 12.40 4.21 -2.73
N SER A 49 11.29 3.73 -3.29
CA SER A 49 10.51 4.53 -4.24
C SER A 49 9.99 5.81 -3.57
N LEU A 50 9.38 5.73 -2.40
CA LEU A 50 8.90 6.92 -1.69
C LEU A 50 10.05 7.84 -1.25
N ALA A 51 11.15 7.28 -0.73
CA ALA A 51 12.31 8.06 -0.31
C ALA A 51 12.90 8.88 -1.48
N PHE A 52 13.10 8.25 -2.64
CA PHE A 52 13.57 8.95 -3.83
C PHE A 52 12.54 9.96 -4.35
N MET A 53 11.24 9.68 -4.26
CA MET A 53 10.21 10.66 -4.64
C MET A 53 10.24 11.91 -3.75
N LEU A 54 10.42 11.74 -2.43
CA LEU A 54 10.56 12.86 -1.50
C LEU A 54 11.84 13.65 -1.79
N LEU A 55 12.96 12.98 -2.07
CA LEU A 55 14.21 13.63 -2.50
C LEU A 55 14.05 14.38 -3.82
N ALA A 56 13.36 13.80 -4.81
CA ALA A 56 13.04 14.47 -6.06
C ALA A 56 12.26 15.75 -5.81
N THR A 57 11.23 15.68 -4.96
CA THR A 57 10.43 16.84 -4.54
C THR A 57 11.31 17.92 -3.90
N LEU A 58 12.15 17.56 -2.92
CA LEU A 58 13.07 18.49 -2.27
C LEU A 58 14.02 19.17 -3.27
N LYS A 59 14.59 18.42 -4.22
CA LYS A 59 15.50 18.96 -5.24
C LYS A 59 14.79 19.80 -6.29
N GLY A 60 13.56 19.46 -6.66
CA GLY A 60 12.69 20.32 -7.48
C GLY A 60 12.41 21.66 -6.78
N MET A 61 12.16 21.64 -5.47
CA MET A 61 11.97 22.86 -4.67
C MET A 61 13.24 23.70 -4.52
N GLU A 62 14.42 23.08 -4.58
CA GLU A 62 15.72 23.75 -4.67
C GLU A 62 16.02 24.28 -6.09
N ARG A 63 15.14 24.04 -7.08
CA ARG A 63 15.34 24.31 -8.52
C ARG A 63 16.54 23.57 -9.13
N LYS A 64 16.94 22.44 -8.55
CA LYS A 64 17.97 21.53 -9.07
C LYS A 64 17.30 20.46 -9.92
N TRP A 65 16.83 20.85 -11.10
CA TRP A 65 15.95 20.04 -11.94
C TRP A 65 16.60 18.75 -12.43
N GLU A 66 17.91 18.75 -12.69
CA GLU A 66 18.67 17.58 -13.11
C GLU A 66 18.70 16.52 -12.01
N VAL A 67 18.96 16.95 -10.77
CA VAL A 67 19.00 16.06 -9.60
C VAL A 67 17.58 15.60 -9.23
N CYS A 68 16.58 16.47 -9.40
CA CYS A 68 15.17 16.14 -9.25
C CYS A 68 14.77 14.99 -10.18
N VAL A 69 15.07 15.12 -11.47
CA VAL A 69 14.80 14.09 -12.49
C VAL A 69 15.53 12.80 -12.20
N MET A 70 16.80 12.87 -11.78
CA MET A 70 17.58 11.69 -11.40
C MET A 70 16.89 10.92 -10.27
N TYR A 71 16.47 11.59 -9.20
CA TYR A 71 15.76 10.93 -8.10
C TYR A 71 14.37 10.43 -8.51
N LEU A 72 13.62 11.18 -9.32
CA LEU A 72 12.33 10.72 -9.85
C LEU A 72 12.50 9.45 -10.69
N PHE A 73 13.54 9.39 -11.51
CA PHE A 73 13.86 8.21 -12.30
C PHE A 73 14.23 7.02 -11.41
N LEU A 74 15.11 7.20 -10.41
CA LEU A 74 15.44 6.17 -9.43
C LEU A 74 14.23 5.69 -8.62
N SER A 75 13.29 6.59 -8.33
CA SER A 75 12.03 6.28 -7.67
C SER A 75 11.19 5.31 -8.53
N MET A 76 11.03 5.59 -9.82
CA MET A 76 10.31 4.71 -10.77
C MET A 76 11.02 3.39 -11.03
N LEU A 77 12.37 3.37 -11.05
CA LEU A 77 13.13 2.13 -11.13
C LEU A 77 12.99 1.26 -9.88
N SER A 78 12.78 1.88 -8.72
CA SER A 78 12.53 1.15 -7.46
C SER A 78 11.15 0.50 -7.48
N LYS A 79 10.12 1.24 -7.91
CA LYS A 79 8.75 0.72 -8.05
C LYS A 79 7.95 1.51 -9.07
N GLU A 80 7.16 0.81 -9.88
CA GLU A 80 6.26 1.41 -10.88
C GLU A 80 5.20 2.34 -10.28
N THR A 81 4.86 2.18 -8.99
CA THR A 81 3.94 3.05 -8.25
C THR A 81 4.42 4.51 -8.20
N ALA A 82 5.73 4.73 -8.26
CA ALA A 82 6.33 6.06 -8.24
C ALA A 82 6.04 6.91 -9.49
N MET A 83 5.44 6.34 -10.55
CA MET A 83 4.94 7.14 -11.68
C MET A 83 3.95 8.23 -11.23
N VAL A 84 3.28 8.05 -10.09
CA VAL A 84 2.44 9.07 -9.43
C VAL A 84 3.22 10.34 -9.08
N GLY A 85 4.54 10.24 -8.92
CA GLY A 85 5.42 11.37 -8.69
C GLY A 85 5.43 12.41 -9.81
N VAL A 86 5.23 11.97 -11.06
CA VAL A 86 5.21 12.85 -12.24
C VAL A 86 4.09 13.90 -12.14
N PRO A 87 2.80 13.54 -12.03
CA PRO A 87 1.74 14.54 -11.91
C PRO A 87 1.86 15.39 -10.62
N ILE A 88 2.38 14.83 -9.53
CA ILE A 88 2.64 15.60 -8.30
C ILE A 88 3.67 16.70 -8.55
N LEU A 89 4.81 16.37 -9.17
CA LEU A 89 5.87 17.35 -9.45
C LEU A 89 5.41 18.39 -10.46
N LEU A 90 4.69 17.99 -11.52
CA LEU A 90 4.10 18.94 -12.47
C LEU A 90 3.16 19.91 -11.76
N TYR A 91 2.27 19.41 -10.90
CA TYR A 91 1.39 20.27 -10.11
C TYR A 91 2.19 21.27 -9.26
N LEU A 92 3.20 20.81 -8.51
CA LEU A 92 4.04 21.67 -7.67
C LEU A 92 4.81 22.73 -8.48
N ILE A 93 5.36 22.36 -9.64
CA ILE A 93 6.05 23.28 -10.57
C ILE A 93 5.10 24.38 -11.04
N TRP A 94 3.88 24.01 -11.44
CA TRP A 94 2.91 24.96 -12.00
C TRP A 94 2.33 25.90 -10.94
N MET A 95 2.19 25.42 -9.70
CA MET A 95 1.81 26.27 -8.57
C MET A 95 2.93 27.22 -8.11
N ALA A 96 4.19 26.98 -8.50
CA ALA A 96 5.32 27.79 -8.05
C ALA A 96 5.35 29.19 -8.71
N ASN A 97 4.71 30.20 -8.14
CA ASN A 97 4.57 31.53 -8.77
C ASN A 97 5.86 32.32 -8.94
N GLN A 98 6.87 32.02 -8.13
CA GLN A 98 8.19 32.67 -8.21
C GLN A 98 9.04 32.15 -9.37
N VAL A 99 8.56 31.15 -10.09
CA VAL A 99 9.25 30.51 -11.22
C VAL A 99 8.69 31.07 -12.51
N GLU A 100 9.58 31.56 -13.37
CA GLU A 100 9.19 32.06 -14.69
C GLU A 100 8.55 30.96 -15.54
N LYS A 101 7.59 31.34 -16.40
CA LYS A 101 6.88 30.39 -17.27
C LYS A 101 7.84 29.54 -18.12
N LYS A 102 8.94 30.13 -18.61
CA LYS A 102 9.95 29.43 -19.40
C LYS A 102 10.62 28.30 -18.61
N GLU A 103 10.98 28.56 -17.35
CA GLU A 103 11.56 27.56 -16.46
C GLU A 103 10.53 26.49 -16.07
N LYS A 104 9.27 26.85 -15.80
CA LYS A 104 8.20 25.87 -15.53
C LYS A 104 8.03 24.88 -16.67
N VAL A 105 8.03 25.37 -17.91
CA VAL A 105 7.94 24.53 -19.12
C VAL A 105 9.17 23.64 -19.22
N GLY A 106 10.38 24.19 -19.06
CA GLY A 106 11.62 23.41 -19.08
C GLY A 106 11.62 22.29 -18.04
N ALA A 107 11.32 22.61 -16.78
CA ALA A 107 11.21 21.65 -15.68
C ALA A 107 10.14 20.58 -15.95
N SER A 108 9.00 20.96 -16.54
CA SER A 108 7.94 20.01 -16.92
C SER A 108 8.43 19.03 -17.99
N VAL A 109 9.17 19.51 -19.00
CA VAL A 109 9.78 18.65 -20.02
C VAL A 109 10.77 17.69 -19.38
N PHE A 110 11.65 18.18 -18.49
CA PHE A 110 12.60 17.37 -17.73
C PHE A 110 11.91 16.25 -16.92
N VAL A 111 10.85 16.59 -16.18
CA VAL A 111 10.04 15.61 -15.44
C VAL A 111 9.41 14.58 -16.39
N MET A 112 8.82 15.02 -17.51
CA MET A 112 8.22 14.11 -18.49
C MET A 112 9.24 13.20 -19.19
N MET A 113 10.46 13.69 -19.45
CA MET A 113 11.54 12.89 -20.02
C MET A 113 11.91 11.71 -19.12
N SER A 114 11.85 11.86 -17.79
CA SER A 114 12.08 10.75 -16.87
C SER A 114 11.08 9.60 -17.06
N LEU A 115 9.80 9.93 -17.29
CA LEU A 115 8.74 8.97 -17.48
C LEU A 115 8.91 8.22 -18.82
N VAL A 116 9.22 8.96 -19.89
CA VAL A 116 9.53 8.38 -21.20
C VAL A 116 10.76 7.46 -21.10
N GLY A 117 11.84 7.92 -20.45
CA GLY A 117 13.04 7.12 -20.23
C GLY A 117 12.75 5.84 -19.46
N PHE A 118 11.87 5.89 -18.45
CA PHE A 118 11.48 4.72 -17.67
C PHE A 118 10.74 3.69 -18.54
N PHE A 119 9.74 4.13 -19.32
CA PHE A 119 9.01 3.22 -20.21
C PHE A 119 9.90 2.61 -21.30
N LEU A 120 10.84 3.39 -21.87
CA LEU A 120 11.81 2.89 -22.84
C LEU A 120 12.68 1.79 -22.22
N LEU A 121 13.30 2.05 -21.07
CA LEU A 121 14.13 1.06 -20.38
C LEU A 121 13.32 -0.19 -20.03
N ARG A 122 12.11 -0.01 -19.48
CA ARG A 122 11.22 -1.10 -19.10
C ARG A 122 10.88 -1.99 -20.29
N THR A 123 10.56 -1.40 -21.44
CA THR A 123 10.20 -2.14 -22.67
C THR A 123 11.39 -2.95 -23.19
N VAL A 124 12.60 -2.38 -23.15
CA VAL A 124 13.83 -3.05 -23.57
C VAL A 124 14.16 -4.24 -22.66
N VAL A 125 14.04 -4.07 -21.34
CA VAL A 125 14.42 -5.12 -20.37
C VAL A 125 13.38 -6.25 -20.30
N LEU A 126 12.09 -5.93 -20.35
CA LEU A 126 11.01 -6.92 -20.22
C LEU A 126 10.61 -7.56 -21.55
N GLY A 127 11.18 -7.14 -22.68
CA GLY A 127 10.95 -7.75 -23.99
C GLY A 127 9.53 -7.54 -24.55
N GLY A 128 8.79 -6.57 -24.04
CA GLY A 128 7.43 -6.25 -24.48
C GLY A 128 6.83 -5.04 -23.76
N THR A 129 5.72 -4.51 -24.30
CA THR A 129 4.91 -3.45 -23.65
C THR A 129 3.96 -4.01 -22.60
N GLY A 130 3.87 -5.34 -22.49
CA GLY A 130 2.88 -6.04 -21.68
C GLY A 130 3.20 -6.03 -20.18
N ILE A 131 2.21 -5.64 -19.39
CA ILE A 131 2.14 -5.94 -17.96
C ILE A 131 1.76 -7.42 -17.84
N GLU A 132 2.66 -8.35 -18.20
CA GLU A 132 2.40 -9.78 -17.98
C GLU A 132 2.27 -10.04 -16.49
N ASN A 133 1.05 -10.30 -16.06
CA ASN A 133 0.75 -10.66 -14.69
C ASN A 133 0.60 -12.17 -14.61
N ARG A 134 1.54 -12.86 -13.97
CA ARG A 134 1.52 -14.33 -13.78
C ARG A 134 0.70 -14.78 -12.57
N ALA A 135 -0.01 -13.87 -11.90
CA ALA A 135 -0.81 -14.22 -10.73
C ALA A 135 -1.83 -15.32 -11.04
N THR A 136 -1.89 -16.26 -10.12
CA THR A 136 -2.88 -17.34 -10.04
C THR A 136 -4.19 -16.84 -9.44
N THR A 137 -5.26 -17.63 -9.57
CA THR A 137 -6.56 -17.32 -8.94
C THR A 137 -6.44 -17.21 -7.42
N VAL A 138 -5.48 -17.92 -6.82
CA VAL A 138 -5.20 -17.87 -5.38
C VAL A 138 -4.67 -16.50 -4.98
N GLU A 139 -3.67 -16.01 -5.68
CA GLU A 139 -3.02 -14.73 -5.35
C GLU A 139 -3.93 -13.54 -5.68
N ASN A 140 -4.63 -13.60 -6.82
CA ASN A 140 -5.55 -12.55 -7.21
C ASN A 140 -6.73 -13.08 -8.06
N PRO A 141 -7.90 -13.36 -7.44
CA PRO A 141 -9.08 -13.75 -8.19
C PRO A 141 -9.62 -12.64 -9.10
N LEU A 142 -9.30 -11.36 -8.83
CA LEU A 142 -9.76 -10.22 -9.63
C LEU A 142 -9.19 -10.21 -11.06
N LYS A 143 -8.12 -10.97 -11.31
CA LYS A 143 -7.57 -11.18 -12.66
C LYS A 143 -8.48 -12.03 -13.54
N PHE A 144 -9.30 -12.90 -12.96
CA PHE A 144 -10.09 -13.91 -13.68
C PHE A 144 -11.58 -13.59 -13.74
N VAL A 145 -11.98 -12.37 -13.37
CA VAL A 145 -13.36 -11.87 -13.46
C VAL A 145 -13.47 -10.79 -14.52
N THR A 146 -14.71 -10.40 -14.86
CA THR A 146 -14.97 -9.31 -15.81
C THR A 146 -14.39 -7.98 -15.30
N THR A 147 -14.04 -7.07 -16.22
CA THR A 147 -13.51 -5.74 -15.87
C THR A 147 -14.45 -4.97 -14.94
N GLU A 148 -15.76 -5.08 -15.13
CA GLU A 148 -16.75 -4.44 -14.25
C GLU A 148 -16.64 -4.98 -12.82
N LYS A 149 -16.69 -6.31 -12.66
CA LYS A 149 -16.58 -6.95 -11.34
C LYS A 149 -15.24 -6.66 -10.68
N ARG A 150 -14.15 -6.58 -11.47
CA ARG A 150 -12.82 -6.17 -10.99
C ARG A 150 -12.85 -4.76 -10.41
N ILE A 151 -13.35 -3.78 -11.15
CA ILE A 151 -13.39 -2.37 -10.71
C ILE A 151 -14.31 -2.22 -9.50
N GLN A 152 -15.47 -2.87 -9.51
CA GLN A 152 -16.40 -2.88 -8.39
C GLN A 152 -15.74 -3.37 -7.09
N ASN A 153 -15.03 -4.50 -7.16
CA ASN A 153 -14.29 -5.04 -6.03
C ASN A 153 -13.09 -4.16 -5.63
N ALA A 154 -12.35 -3.63 -6.60
CA ALA A 154 -11.24 -2.71 -6.36
C ALA A 154 -11.68 -1.47 -5.57
N VAL A 155 -12.81 -0.86 -5.95
CA VAL A 155 -13.41 0.27 -5.20
C VAL A 155 -13.87 -0.17 -3.81
N GLY A 156 -14.47 -1.35 -3.70
CA GLY A 156 -14.89 -1.92 -2.41
C GLY A 156 -13.74 -2.26 -1.45
N LEU A 157 -12.50 -2.40 -1.95
CA LEU A 157 -11.31 -2.62 -1.14
C LEU A 157 -10.74 -1.34 -0.51
N ILE A 158 -11.15 -0.16 -0.99
CA ILE A 158 -10.62 1.12 -0.49
C ILE A 158 -11.00 1.36 0.97
N PRO A 159 -12.26 1.21 1.41
CA PRO A 159 -12.61 1.32 2.82
C PRO A 159 -11.90 0.28 3.68
N PHE A 160 -11.64 -0.92 3.14
CA PHE A 160 -10.91 -1.97 3.85
C PHE A 160 -9.49 -1.53 4.18
N GLY A 161 -8.74 -0.99 3.21
CA GLY A 161 -7.37 -0.54 3.48
C GLY A 161 -7.27 0.76 4.28
N VAL A 162 -8.22 1.70 4.12
CA VAL A 162 -8.31 2.84 5.05
C VAL A 162 -8.64 2.36 6.46
N GLY A 163 -9.52 1.36 6.59
CA GLY A 163 -9.77 0.67 7.85
C GLY A 163 -8.49 0.10 8.47
N LYS A 164 -7.59 -0.47 7.67
CA LYS A 164 -6.29 -0.98 8.15
C LYS A 164 -5.32 0.14 8.59
N ILE A 165 -5.44 1.35 8.05
CA ILE A 165 -4.66 2.52 8.50
C ILE A 165 -5.22 3.06 9.83
N VAL A 166 -6.55 3.22 9.94
CA VAL A 166 -7.21 3.89 11.07
C VAL A 166 -7.44 2.94 12.26
N PHE A 167 -7.73 1.67 11.96
CA PHE A 167 -7.96 0.62 12.95
C PHE A 167 -7.11 -0.61 12.60
N PRO A 168 -5.79 -0.58 12.88
CA PRO A 168 -4.83 -1.64 12.54
C PRO A 168 -4.97 -2.89 13.43
N ILE A 169 -6.18 -3.42 13.49
CA ILE A 169 -6.57 -4.63 14.21
C ILE A 169 -6.54 -5.77 13.19
N ASN A 170 -5.85 -6.86 13.56
CA ASN A 170 -5.65 -8.05 12.72
C ASN A 170 -4.98 -7.73 11.37
N LEU A 171 -3.81 -7.10 11.43
CA LEU A 171 -2.91 -7.00 10.26
C LEU A 171 -2.45 -8.40 9.85
N SER A 172 -2.25 -8.60 8.56
CA SER A 172 -1.89 -9.88 7.96
C SER A 172 -0.88 -9.71 6.84
N TYR A 173 0.05 -10.67 6.72
CA TYR A 173 0.95 -10.77 5.56
C TYR A 173 0.21 -11.18 4.28
N ASP A 174 -0.98 -11.78 4.39
CA ASP A 174 -1.73 -12.34 3.26
C ASP A 174 -3.26 -12.15 3.38
N TYR A 175 -3.89 -11.90 2.24
CA TYR A 175 -5.34 -11.78 2.05
C TYR A 175 -5.82 -12.54 0.81
N SER A 176 -5.10 -13.60 0.43
CA SER A 176 -5.35 -14.39 -0.78
C SER A 176 -6.73 -15.05 -0.78
N TYR A 177 -7.02 -15.76 -1.88
CA TYR A 177 -8.32 -16.29 -2.26
C TYR A 177 -9.19 -16.78 -1.11
N ASN A 178 -10.44 -16.31 -1.13
CA ASN A 178 -11.54 -16.55 -0.20
C ASN A 178 -11.43 -15.86 1.18
N GLN A 179 -10.31 -15.18 1.51
CA GLN A 179 -10.26 -14.29 2.68
C GLN A 179 -11.13 -13.05 2.46
N ILE A 180 -10.95 -12.39 1.33
CA ILE A 180 -11.80 -11.27 0.91
C ILE A 180 -12.80 -11.80 -0.11
N LYS A 181 -14.05 -11.92 0.31
CA LYS A 181 -15.14 -12.36 -0.55
C LYS A 181 -15.48 -11.30 -1.58
N LEU A 182 -15.51 -11.71 -2.85
CA LEU A 182 -15.86 -10.82 -3.94
C LEU A 182 -17.29 -10.29 -3.80
N VAL A 183 -17.49 -9.04 -4.18
CA VAL A 183 -18.82 -8.42 -4.36
C VAL A 183 -19.34 -8.70 -5.77
N ASP A 184 -20.67 -8.75 -5.86
CA ASP A 184 -21.43 -8.90 -7.11
C ASP A 184 -22.34 -7.70 -7.41
N SER A 185 -22.40 -6.70 -6.52
CA SER A 185 -23.32 -5.56 -6.63
C SER A 185 -22.67 -4.23 -6.28
N TRP A 186 -23.02 -3.20 -7.05
CA TRP A 186 -22.61 -1.81 -6.82
C TRP A 186 -23.27 -1.23 -5.56
N PHE A 187 -24.31 -1.90 -5.06
CA PHE A 187 -25.01 -1.56 -3.82
C PHE A 187 -24.47 -2.30 -2.59
N ASP A 188 -23.40 -3.09 -2.72
CA ASP A 188 -22.70 -3.59 -1.54
C ASP A 188 -22.13 -2.41 -0.75
N TRP A 189 -22.31 -2.43 0.57
CA TRP A 189 -21.90 -1.35 1.47
C TRP A 189 -20.42 -0.97 1.32
N ARG A 190 -19.54 -1.93 1.00
CA ARG A 190 -18.11 -1.70 0.77
C ARG A 190 -17.89 -0.82 -0.45
N VAL A 191 -18.61 -1.10 -1.54
CA VAL A 191 -18.52 -0.34 -2.79
C VAL A 191 -19.11 1.05 -2.59
N ILE A 192 -20.27 1.16 -1.94
CA ILE A 192 -20.91 2.44 -1.62
C ILE A 192 -19.96 3.32 -0.79
N LEU A 193 -19.32 2.77 0.24
CA LEU A 193 -18.33 3.50 1.03
C LEU A 193 -17.13 3.91 0.19
N GLY A 194 -16.60 3.03 -0.67
CA GLY A 194 -15.48 3.36 -1.56
C GLY A 194 -15.80 4.50 -2.52
N VAL A 195 -16.98 4.46 -3.16
CA VAL A 195 -17.50 5.55 -4.00
C VAL A 195 -17.71 6.82 -3.18
N GLY A 196 -18.33 6.72 -2.00
CA GLY A 196 -18.54 7.85 -1.10
C GLY A 196 -17.23 8.54 -0.70
N MET A 197 -16.18 7.77 -0.43
CA MET A 197 -14.84 8.31 -0.15
C MET A 197 -14.26 9.02 -1.38
N ALA A 198 -14.43 8.47 -2.58
CA ALA A 198 -14.03 9.15 -3.82
C ALA A 198 -14.80 10.46 -4.02
N THR A 199 -16.12 10.45 -3.82
CA THR A 199 -16.99 11.63 -3.94
C THR A 199 -16.63 12.70 -2.92
N ILE A 200 -16.44 12.33 -1.64
CA ILE A 200 -16.01 13.27 -0.59
C ILE A 200 -14.67 13.90 -0.97
N ASN A 201 -13.71 13.12 -1.47
CA ASN A 201 -12.43 13.66 -1.94
C ASN A 201 -12.61 14.65 -3.10
N VAL A 202 -13.46 14.36 -4.08
CA VAL A 202 -13.75 15.29 -5.20
C VAL A 202 -14.43 16.57 -4.70
N LEU A 203 -15.38 16.47 -3.78
CA LEU A 203 -16.05 17.63 -3.19
C LEU A 203 -15.08 18.48 -2.35
N LEU A 204 -14.11 17.85 -1.71
CA LEU A 204 -13.04 18.57 -1.01
C LEU A 204 -12.12 19.30 -1.99
N LEU A 205 -11.82 18.72 -3.16
CA LEU A 205 -11.04 19.38 -4.22
C LEU A 205 -11.75 20.62 -4.78
N THR A 206 -13.05 20.51 -5.07
CA THR A 206 -13.83 21.57 -5.75
C THR A 206 -14.44 22.58 -4.79
N GLY A 207 -14.71 22.19 -3.54
CA GLY A 207 -15.26 23.03 -2.47
C GLY A 207 -14.19 23.77 -1.65
N LEU A 208 -12.91 23.57 -1.95
CA LEU A 208 -11.85 24.47 -1.49
C LEU A 208 -11.96 25.76 -2.32
N PRO A 209 -12.26 26.93 -1.73
CA PRO A 209 -12.15 28.16 -2.47
C PRO A 209 -10.70 28.25 -2.97
N HIS A 210 -10.51 28.12 -4.28
CA HIS A 210 -9.28 28.49 -4.97
C HIS A 210 -9.10 30.02 -4.96
N GLN A 211 -9.58 30.70 -3.90
CA GLN A 211 -9.34 32.10 -3.72
C GLN A 211 -7.84 32.30 -3.61
N VAL A 212 -7.30 32.87 -4.67
CA VAL A 212 -6.03 33.58 -4.73
C VAL A 212 -6.14 34.75 -3.76
N SER A 213 -6.14 34.48 -2.46
CA SER A 213 -6.33 35.48 -1.42
C SER A 213 -4.99 35.80 -0.79
N GLY A 214 -4.50 37.00 -1.11
CA GLY A 214 -3.22 37.55 -0.66
C GLY A 214 -2.23 37.71 -1.82
N GLY A 215 -1.48 38.81 -1.83
CA GLY A 215 -0.58 39.33 -2.89
C GLY A 215 0.47 38.40 -3.52
N HIS A 216 0.44 37.08 -3.28
CA HIS A 216 1.45 36.09 -3.70
C HIS A 216 0.93 35.02 -4.69
N GLY A 217 -0.15 35.29 -5.43
CA GLY A 217 -0.50 34.64 -6.70
C GLY A 217 -0.82 33.12 -6.72
N GLY A 218 -0.88 32.40 -5.58
CA GLY A 218 -0.96 30.92 -5.54
C GLY A 218 -1.93 30.37 -4.50
N PRO A 219 -2.23 29.06 -4.53
CA PRO A 219 -3.14 28.46 -3.57
C PRO A 219 -2.55 28.47 -2.14
N PRO A 220 -3.40 28.52 -1.10
CA PRO A 220 -3.01 28.32 0.29
C PRO A 220 -2.24 27.01 0.53
N LEU A 221 -1.32 27.00 1.50
CA LEU A 221 -0.55 25.80 1.88
C LEU A 221 -1.44 24.60 2.21
N HIS A 222 -2.54 24.82 2.93
CA HIS A 222 -3.50 23.76 3.26
C HIS A 222 -4.11 23.14 2.01
N THR A 223 -4.54 23.95 1.03
CA THR A 223 -5.08 23.50 -0.26
C THR A 223 -4.05 22.69 -1.03
N MET A 224 -2.80 23.16 -1.09
CA MET A 224 -1.71 22.46 -1.77
C MET A 224 -1.41 21.10 -1.10
N ALA A 225 -1.35 21.06 0.24
CA ALA A 225 -1.14 19.83 1.00
C ALA A 225 -2.30 18.83 0.79
N GLY A 226 -3.54 19.32 0.72
CA GLY A 226 -4.71 18.49 0.44
C GLY A 226 -4.67 17.86 -0.95
N ILE A 227 -4.38 18.65 -1.99
CA ILE A 227 -4.27 18.17 -3.37
C ILE A 227 -3.15 17.13 -3.50
N VAL A 228 -1.95 17.41 -2.96
CA VAL A 228 -0.84 16.47 -2.99
C VAL A 228 -1.17 15.21 -2.18
N GLY A 229 -1.80 15.34 -1.01
CA GLY A 229 -2.26 14.22 -0.20
C GLY A 229 -3.24 13.32 -0.95
N MET A 230 -4.17 13.91 -1.71
CA MET A 230 -5.11 13.16 -2.56
C MET A 230 -4.41 12.47 -3.73
N MET A 231 -3.43 13.11 -4.37
CA MET A 231 -2.62 12.46 -5.41
C MET A 231 -1.83 11.27 -4.85
N LEU A 232 -1.26 11.42 -3.65
CA LEU A 232 -0.56 10.34 -2.94
C LEU A 232 -1.50 9.23 -2.44
N PHE A 233 -2.77 9.54 -2.19
CA PHE A 233 -3.78 8.56 -1.81
C PHE A 233 -4.31 7.80 -3.03
N TRP A 234 -4.89 8.51 -3.99
CA TRP A 234 -5.57 7.91 -5.15
C TRP A 234 -4.62 7.43 -6.23
N GLY A 235 -3.52 8.13 -6.48
CA GLY A 235 -2.56 7.79 -7.52
C GLY A 235 -2.05 6.35 -7.40
N PRO A 236 -1.49 5.95 -6.25
CA PRO A 236 -1.01 4.58 -6.06
C PRO A 236 -2.16 3.58 -6.09
N ILE A 237 -3.32 3.89 -5.52
CA ILE A 237 -4.51 3.01 -5.53
C ILE A 237 -4.99 2.74 -6.97
N LEU A 238 -4.91 3.71 -7.88
CA LEU A 238 -5.26 3.50 -9.29
C LEU A 238 -4.33 2.47 -9.96
N ILE A 239 -3.05 2.49 -9.60
CA ILE A 239 -2.01 1.60 -10.17
C ILE A 239 -2.01 0.23 -9.50
N THR A 240 -2.07 0.17 -8.16
CA THR A 240 -1.92 -1.06 -7.36
C THR A 240 -3.23 -1.65 -6.87
N GLY A 241 -4.33 -0.90 -6.89
CA GLY A 241 -5.61 -1.32 -6.34
C GLY A 241 -6.46 -2.17 -7.27
N ASN A 242 -5.90 -2.74 -8.36
CA ASN A 242 -6.64 -3.49 -9.39
C ASN A 242 -7.65 -2.66 -10.22
N ILE A 243 -7.58 -1.32 -10.16
CA ILE A 243 -8.52 -0.43 -10.88
C ILE A 243 -8.17 -0.37 -12.37
N LEU A 244 -6.98 0.13 -12.72
CA LEU A 244 -6.56 0.26 -14.12
C LEU A 244 -6.32 -1.10 -14.78
N PHE A 245 -5.64 -2.00 -14.07
CA PHE A 245 -5.28 -3.34 -14.51
C PHE A 245 -5.13 -4.27 -13.30
N PRO A 246 -5.31 -5.60 -13.43
CA PRO A 246 -5.12 -6.52 -12.33
C PRO A 246 -3.62 -6.64 -12.01
N ILE A 247 -3.28 -6.65 -10.73
CA ILE A 247 -1.90 -6.79 -10.25
C ILE A 247 -1.65 -8.17 -9.62
N GLY A 248 -0.46 -8.38 -9.07
CA GLY A 248 -0.04 -9.67 -8.51
C GLY A 248 -0.81 -10.14 -7.26
N THR A 249 -1.68 -9.31 -6.68
CA THR A 249 -2.41 -9.62 -5.45
C THR A 249 -3.76 -8.91 -5.41
N ILE A 250 -4.75 -9.52 -4.74
CA ILE A 250 -6.03 -8.85 -4.46
C ILE A 250 -5.85 -7.65 -3.52
N PHE A 251 -5.04 -7.79 -2.48
CA PHE A 251 -4.79 -6.77 -1.46
C PHE A 251 -3.50 -7.10 -0.72
N GLY A 252 -2.68 -6.09 -0.45
CA GLY A 252 -1.48 -6.22 0.39
C GLY A 252 -1.23 -4.96 1.20
N GLU A 253 -0.87 -5.10 2.47
CA GLU A 253 -0.66 -3.97 3.38
C GLU A 253 0.48 -3.06 2.92
N ARG A 254 1.57 -3.64 2.40
CA ARG A 254 2.67 -2.86 1.78
C ARG A 254 2.24 -1.90 0.67
N LEU A 255 1.16 -2.20 -0.06
CA LEU A 255 0.66 -1.34 -1.16
C LEU A 255 0.02 -0.05 -0.62
N TRP A 256 -0.28 0.00 0.68
CA TRP A 256 -0.85 1.15 1.36
C TRP A 256 0.22 2.09 1.94
N PHE A 257 1.51 1.84 1.70
CA PHE A 257 2.59 2.70 2.17
C PHE A 257 2.47 4.13 1.61
N TRP A 258 2.40 4.30 0.28
CA TRP A 258 2.18 5.61 -0.34
C TRP A 258 0.80 6.20 0.01
N PRO A 259 -0.33 5.45 -0.09
CA PRO A 259 -1.63 5.96 0.31
C PRO A 259 -1.70 6.47 1.74
N SER A 260 -0.99 5.82 2.67
CA SER A 260 -0.99 6.23 4.08
C SER A 260 -0.34 7.60 4.29
N LEU A 261 0.70 7.97 3.51
CA LEU A 261 1.22 9.34 3.50
C LEU A 261 0.16 10.31 2.98
N GLY A 262 -0.58 9.92 1.95
CA GLY A 262 -1.72 10.68 1.44
C GLY A 262 -2.77 10.95 2.50
N VAL A 263 -3.16 9.94 3.29
CA VAL A 263 -4.10 10.08 4.43
C VAL A 263 -3.56 11.09 5.44
N VAL A 264 -2.30 10.97 5.86
CA VAL A 264 -1.67 11.89 6.82
C VAL A 264 -1.67 13.33 6.27
N MET A 265 -1.35 13.52 4.99
CA MET A 265 -1.35 14.84 4.36
C MET A 265 -2.74 15.45 4.21
N ILE A 266 -3.77 14.63 3.93
CA ILE A 266 -5.16 15.07 3.90
C ILE A 266 -5.61 15.52 5.31
N LEU A 267 -5.31 14.74 6.34
CA LEU A 267 -5.59 15.10 7.74
C LEU A 267 -4.89 16.42 8.12
N PHE A 268 -3.63 16.57 7.75
CA PHE A 268 -2.86 17.80 7.95
C PHE A 268 -3.48 19.01 7.23
N SER A 269 -3.90 18.84 5.97
CA SER A 269 -4.61 19.89 5.22
C SER A 269 -5.88 20.36 5.96
N PHE A 270 -6.64 19.42 6.53
CA PHE A 270 -7.81 19.76 7.33
C PHE A 270 -7.46 20.51 8.62
N THR A 271 -6.45 20.06 9.37
CA THR A 271 -6.06 20.75 10.61
C THR A 271 -5.57 22.16 10.33
N LEU A 272 -4.76 22.36 9.28
CA LEU A 272 -4.30 23.69 8.84
C LEU A 272 -5.46 24.63 8.43
N ARG A 273 -6.51 24.10 7.79
CA ARG A 273 -7.66 24.91 7.35
C ARG A 273 -8.49 25.42 8.52
N PHE A 274 -8.77 24.55 9.49
CA PHE A 274 -9.70 24.86 10.59
C PHE A 274 -9.04 25.56 11.77
N SER A 275 -7.73 25.43 11.95
CA SER A 275 -6.98 26.14 12.98
C SER A 275 -6.85 27.64 12.72
N GLY A 276 -6.73 28.05 11.45
CA GLY A 276 -6.50 29.44 11.04
C GLY A 276 -7.78 30.29 10.98
N GLN A 277 -8.96 29.66 11.01
CA GLN A 277 -10.26 30.35 10.93
C GLN A 277 -10.94 30.54 12.29
N ALA A 278 -10.47 29.88 13.35
CA ALA A 278 -10.99 30.07 14.69
C ALA A 278 -10.25 31.22 15.38
N ARG A 279 -10.96 32.16 16.01
CA ARG A 279 -10.44 32.83 17.22
C ARG A 279 -9.92 31.69 18.09
N GLY A 280 -8.61 31.62 18.27
CA GLY A 280 -7.93 30.35 18.56
C GLY A 280 -8.65 29.51 19.60
N PRO A 281 -8.75 28.17 19.41
CA PRO A 281 -9.39 27.31 20.40
C PRO A 281 -8.79 27.58 21.77
N ALA A 282 -9.65 27.66 22.80
CA ALA A 282 -9.22 27.92 24.18
C ALA A 282 -7.98 27.06 24.53
N PRO A 283 -7.02 27.56 25.32
CA PRO A 283 -5.76 26.84 25.60
C PRO A 283 -5.99 25.36 25.99
N THR A 284 -7.07 25.10 26.74
CA THR A 284 -7.52 23.77 27.13
C THR A 284 -7.83 22.84 25.95
N ARG A 285 -8.47 23.34 24.89
CA ARG A 285 -8.80 22.54 23.70
C ARG A 285 -7.55 22.18 22.90
N ARG A 286 -6.58 23.09 22.76
CA ARG A 286 -5.28 22.78 22.11
C ARG A 286 -4.50 21.72 22.87
N LEU A 287 -4.50 21.81 24.20
CA LEU A 287 -3.90 20.80 25.06
C LEU A 287 -4.56 19.43 24.85
N LEU A 288 -5.89 19.37 24.84
CA LEU A 288 -6.63 18.12 24.61
C LEU A 288 -6.35 17.53 23.22
N GLU A 289 -6.37 18.34 22.17
CA GLU A 289 -6.04 17.89 20.80
C GLU A 289 -4.60 17.33 20.74
N GLY A 290 -3.64 18.01 21.36
CA GLY A 290 -2.26 17.53 21.47
C GLY A 290 -2.14 16.21 22.25
N LEU A 291 -2.83 16.10 23.39
CA LEU A 291 -2.87 14.86 24.19
C LEU A 291 -3.48 13.69 23.40
N ILE A 292 -4.53 13.94 22.62
CA ILE A 292 -5.14 12.91 21.76
C ILE A 292 -4.15 12.46 20.68
N ILE A 293 -3.47 13.39 20.00
CA ILE A 293 -2.47 13.05 18.97
C ILE A 293 -1.34 12.21 19.58
N VAL A 294 -0.82 12.62 20.73
CA VAL A 294 0.23 11.87 21.45
C VAL A 294 -0.27 10.49 21.85
N LEU A 295 -1.49 10.38 22.38
CA LEU A 295 -2.09 9.08 22.72
C LEU A 295 -2.21 8.17 21.49
N VAL A 296 -2.69 8.70 20.36
CA VAL A 296 -2.78 7.94 19.09
C VAL A 296 -1.39 7.46 18.66
N ILE A 297 -0.39 8.32 18.71
CA ILE A 297 1.00 7.97 18.37
C ILE A 297 1.53 6.86 19.28
N ILE A 298 1.29 6.94 20.60
CA ILE A 298 1.73 5.92 21.56
C ILE A 298 1.03 4.58 21.28
N LEU A 299 -0.29 4.60 21.05
CA LEU A 299 -1.06 3.39 20.74
C LEU A 299 -0.61 2.74 19.43
N TYR A 300 -0.36 3.56 18.40
CA TYR A 300 0.14 3.10 17.11
C TYR A 300 1.57 2.57 17.22
N ALA A 301 2.47 3.28 17.90
CA ALA A 301 3.83 2.81 18.15
C ALA A 301 3.83 1.47 18.91
N GLY A 302 2.99 1.34 19.95
CA GLY A 302 2.81 0.08 20.68
C GLY A 302 2.30 -1.04 19.77
N ARG A 303 1.29 -0.77 18.93
CA ARG A 303 0.76 -1.76 17.98
C ARG A 303 1.80 -2.16 16.93
N THR A 304 2.60 -1.22 16.45
CA THR A 304 3.72 -1.44 15.52
C THR A 304 4.78 -2.33 16.16
N VAL A 305 5.18 -2.06 17.39
CA VAL A 305 6.15 -2.90 18.14
C VAL A 305 5.61 -4.33 18.30
N VAL A 306 4.35 -4.49 18.71
CA VAL A 306 3.72 -5.82 18.82
C VAL A 306 3.73 -6.54 17.47
N ARG A 307 3.34 -5.85 16.39
CA ARG A 307 3.31 -6.44 15.05
C ARG A 307 4.71 -6.86 14.57
N ASN A 308 5.76 -6.11 14.89
CA ASN A 308 7.14 -6.47 14.52
C ASN A 308 7.59 -7.79 15.17
N PHE A 309 7.10 -8.14 16.36
CA PHE A 309 7.41 -9.44 16.98
C PHE A 309 6.87 -10.63 16.17
N ASP A 310 5.77 -10.46 15.44
CA ASP A 310 5.23 -11.49 14.56
C ASP A 310 6.18 -11.75 13.38
N TRP A 311 6.82 -10.69 12.87
CA TRP A 311 7.73 -10.74 11.71
C TRP A 311 9.13 -11.31 12.02
N LEU A 312 9.45 -11.64 13.27
CA LEU A 312 10.77 -12.18 13.64
C LEU A 312 11.07 -13.57 13.04
N SER A 313 10.05 -14.33 12.66
CA SER A 313 10.22 -15.65 12.05
C SER A 313 8.99 -16.03 11.22
N GLN A 314 9.19 -16.87 10.21
CA GLN A 314 8.09 -17.41 9.40
C GLN A 314 7.05 -18.15 10.25
N GLU A 315 7.49 -18.93 11.24
CA GLU A 315 6.60 -19.62 12.18
C GLU A 315 5.68 -18.66 12.92
N ARG A 316 6.23 -17.65 13.61
CA ARG A 316 5.41 -16.66 14.34
C ARG A 316 4.41 -15.96 13.42
N LEU A 317 4.87 -15.50 12.26
CA LEU A 317 4.05 -14.76 11.31
C LEU A 317 2.90 -15.62 10.77
N PHE A 318 3.21 -16.81 10.26
CA PHE A 318 2.21 -17.69 9.64
C PHE A 318 1.21 -18.23 10.66
N LEU A 319 1.69 -18.66 11.84
CA LEU A 319 0.80 -19.18 12.88
C LEU A 319 -0.03 -18.09 13.56
N HIS A 320 0.48 -16.87 13.71
CA HIS A 320 -0.29 -15.75 14.22
C HIS A 320 -1.40 -15.35 13.24
N ASP A 321 -1.05 -15.10 11.98
CA ASP A 321 -1.99 -14.54 11.00
C ASP A 321 -3.06 -15.57 10.60
N ALA A 322 -2.72 -16.86 10.50
CA ALA A 322 -3.67 -17.92 10.19
C ALA A 322 -4.84 -18.05 11.18
N LYS A 323 -4.70 -17.55 12.42
CA LYS A 323 -5.80 -17.52 13.40
C LYS A 323 -6.94 -16.59 13.00
N TYR A 324 -6.62 -15.50 12.29
CA TYR A 324 -7.58 -14.46 11.90
C TYR A 324 -7.92 -14.52 10.41
N VAL A 325 -7.02 -15.09 9.60
CA VAL A 325 -7.13 -15.20 8.15
C VAL A 325 -7.58 -16.62 7.79
N THR A 326 -8.70 -17.04 8.36
CA THR A 326 -9.26 -18.38 8.19
C THR A 326 -9.89 -18.61 6.81
N GLY A 327 -10.02 -17.57 6.00
CA GLY A 327 -10.52 -17.64 4.63
C GLY A 327 -9.43 -17.77 3.57
N SER A 328 -8.16 -17.48 3.87
CA SER A 328 -7.08 -17.61 2.88
C SER A 328 -6.54 -19.04 2.83
N VAL A 329 -6.67 -19.70 1.68
CA VAL A 329 -6.05 -21.01 1.46
C VAL A 329 -4.54 -20.96 1.62
N MET A 330 -3.90 -19.86 1.20
CA MET A 330 -2.45 -19.68 1.30
C MET A 330 -2.01 -19.57 2.77
N ALA A 331 -2.71 -18.76 3.57
CA ALA A 331 -2.40 -18.60 4.99
C ALA A 331 -2.56 -19.91 5.77
N GLN A 332 -3.66 -20.63 5.54
CA GLN A 332 -3.90 -21.92 6.18
C GLN A 332 -2.89 -22.99 5.75
N SER A 333 -2.53 -23.03 4.46
CA SER A 333 -1.53 -23.99 3.95
C SER A 333 -0.12 -23.67 4.46
N ASN A 334 0.25 -22.41 4.58
CA ASN A 334 1.54 -22.02 5.15
C ASN A 334 1.63 -22.36 6.64
N ALA A 335 0.56 -22.12 7.42
CA ALA A 335 0.50 -22.55 8.81
C ALA A 335 0.59 -24.08 8.95
N ALA A 336 -0.10 -24.83 8.08
CA ALA A 336 0.03 -26.29 8.03
C ALA A 336 1.48 -26.73 7.79
N ALA A 337 2.18 -26.11 6.84
CA ALA A 337 3.57 -26.43 6.55
C ALA A 337 4.48 -26.24 7.78
N ILE A 338 4.29 -25.16 8.54
CA ILE A 338 5.02 -24.93 9.80
C ILE A 338 4.78 -26.06 10.81
N TYR A 339 3.53 -26.45 11.03
CA TYR A 339 3.21 -27.56 11.93
C TYR A 339 3.78 -28.90 11.45
N LEU A 340 3.74 -29.17 10.14
CA LEU A 340 4.30 -30.39 9.55
C LEU A 340 5.82 -30.47 9.69
N ILE A 341 6.53 -29.35 9.52
CA ILE A 341 7.98 -29.26 9.77
C ILE A 341 8.29 -29.60 11.23
N GLY A 342 7.49 -29.08 12.17
CA GLY A 342 7.60 -29.40 13.59
C GLY A 342 7.05 -30.77 14.00
N ARG A 343 6.50 -31.56 13.06
CA ARG A 343 5.78 -32.82 13.31
C ARG A 343 4.59 -32.71 14.29
N ASP A 344 4.02 -31.52 14.44
CA ASP A 344 2.80 -31.30 15.20
C ASP A 344 1.57 -31.63 14.32
N LEU A 345 1.36 -32.93 14.12
CA LEU A 345 0.29 -33.44 13.24
C LEU A 345 -1.11 -33.11 13.77
N GLU A 346 -1.25 -33.00 15.09
CA GLU A 346 -2.51 -32.67 15.75
C GLU A 346 -2.97 -31.26 15.38
N LYS A 347 -2.04 -30.28 15.36
CA LYS A 347 -2.35 -28.91 14.92
C LYS A 347 -2.33 -28.73 13.41
N ALA A 348 -1.54 -29.51 12.67
CA ALA A 348 -1.49 -29.43 11.20
C ALA A 348 -2.84 -29.79 10.57
N LYS A 349 -3.47 -30.87 11.05
CA LYS A 349 -4.69 -31.40 10.45
C LYS A 349 -5.86 -30.40 10.33
N PRO A 350 -6.29 -29.69 11.39
CA PRO A 350 -7.44 -28.78 11.30
C PRO A 350 -7.20 -27.60 10.33
N VAL A 351 -5.99 -27.06 10.25
CA VAL A 351 -5.69 -25.98 9.31
C VAL A 351 -5.62 -26.48 7.86
N MET A 352 -5.17 -27.72 7.63
CA MET A 352 -5.24 -28.35 6.31
C MET A 352 -6.67 -28.68 5.90
N GLU A 353 -7.51 -29.17 6.81
CA GLU A 353 -8.94 -29.39 6.55
C GLU A 353 -9.61 -28.07 6.18
N ARG A 354 -9.32 -26.99 6.91
CA ARG A 354 -9.82 -25.66 6.57
C ARG A 354 -9.35 -25.19 5.20
N ALA A 355 -8.09 -25.41 4.85
CA ALA A 355 -7.57 -25.11 3.52
C ALA A 355 -8.28 -25.94 2.43
N SER A 356 -8.55 -27.22 2.71
CA SER A 356 -9.29 -28.12 1.80
C SER A 356 -10.72 -27.64 1.56
N GLU A 357 -11.40 -27.09 2.56
CA GLU A 357 -12.74 -26.50 2.38
C GLU A 357 -12.72 -25.28 1.45
N ILE A 358 -11.60 -24.53 1.44
CA ILE A 358 -11.46 -23.31 0.63
C ILE A 358 -11.09 -23.66 -0.81
N TYR A 359 -10.04 -24.47 -0.99
CA TYR A 359 -9.56 -24.87 -2.31
C TYR A 359 -8.83 -26.22 -2.23
N PRO A 360 -9.54 -27.35 -2.44
CA PRO A 360 -8.98 -28.70 -2.27
C PRO A 360 -7.79 -29.03 -3.18
N LYS A 361 -7.74 -28.39 -4.36
CA LYS A 361 -6.74 -28.64 -5.42
C LYS A 361 -5.54 -27.69 -5.34
N TYR A 362 -5.39 -26.95 -4.25
CA TYR A 362 -4.26 -26.04 -4.11
C TYR A 362 -2.94 -26.83 -4.01
N PRO A 363 -1.95 -26.63 -4.91
CA PRO A 363 -0.77 -27.49 -4.99
C PRO A 363 0.03 -27.60 -3.69
N GLU A 364 0.23 -26.49 -2.99
CA GLU A 364 0.96 -26.44 -1.73
C GLU A 364 0.20 -27.18 -0.61
N LEU A 365 -1.13 -27.16 -0.64
CA LEU A 365 -1.97 -27.95 0.28
C LEU A 365 -1.89 -29.45 -0.04
N LEU A 366 -1.93 -29.83 -1.31
CA LEU A 366 -1.79 -31.23 -1.74
C LEU A 366 -0.43 -31.79 -1.30
N ASN A 367 0.64 -31.01 -1.44
CA ASN A 367 1.96 -31.35 -0.90
C ASN A 367 1.92 -31.56 0.62
N ASN A 368 1.26 -30.66 1.36
CA ASN A 368 1.14 -30.77 2.81
C ASN A 368 0.37 -32.02 3.24
N TRP A 369 -0.71 -32.38 2.54
CA TRP A 369 -1.42 -33.65 2.77
C TRP A 369 -0.52 -34.86 2.48
N GLY A 370 0.27 -34.80 1.42
CA GLY A 370 1.26 -35.85 1.11
C GLY A 370 2.26 -36.04 2.25
N LEU A 371 2.84 -34.95 2.76
CA LEU A 371 3.75 -34.97 3.91
C LEU A 371 3.05 -35.51 5.16
N TYR A 372 1.82 -35.07 5.44
CA TYR A 372 1.05 -35.56 6.57
C TYR A 372 0.85 -37.08 6.51
N TYR A 373 0.43 -37.62 5.36
CA TYR A 373 0.24 -39.06 5.17
C TYR A 373 1.55 -39.83 5.30
N GLN A 374 2.64 -39.29 4.77
CA GLN A 374 3.97 -39.86 4.94
C GLN A 374 4.35 -39.98 6.43
N TRP A 375 4.11 -38.93 7.23
CA TRP A 375 4.44 -38.93 8.66
C TRP A 375 3.63 -39.92 9.49
N ILE A 376 2.39 -40.21 9.08
CA ILE A 376 1.54 -41.24 9.75
C ILE A 376 1.70 -42.65 9.14
N GLY A 377 2.68 -42.85 8.25
CA GLY A 377 3.00 -44.16 7.67
C GLY A 377 2.11 -44.61 6.52
N LYS A 378 1.25 -43.72 6.01
CA LYS A 378 0.30 -43.97 4.90
C LYS A 378 0.94 -43.63 3.55
N LYS A 379 1.87 -44.49 3.11
CA LYS A 379 2.71 -44.22 1.93
C LYS A 379 1.92 -44.09 0.62
N GLU A 380 0.90 -44.93 0.40
CA GLU A 380 0.11 -44.89 -0.84
C GLU A 380 -0.75 -43.61 -0.91
N GLU A 381 -1.39 -43.21 0.20
CA GLU A 381 -2.11 -41.93 0.26
C GLU A 381 -1.18 -40.73 0.09
N ALA A 382 0.05 -40.80 0.64
CA ALA A 382 1.06 -39.77 0.45
C ALA A 382 1.45 -39.62 -1.03
N LYS A 383 1.77 -40.75 -1.67
CA LYS A 383 2.12 -40.82 -3.10
C LYS A 383 1.01 -40.21 -3.97
N MET A 384 -0.24 -40.61 -3.74
CA MET A 384 -1.39 -40.10 -4.46
C MET A 384 -1.52 -38.58 -4.35
N LYS A 385 -1.30 -38.01 -3.16
CA LYS A 385 -1.37 -36.56 -2.95
C LYS A 385 -0.23 -35.79 -3.62
N PHE A 386 0.98 -36.34 -3.64
CA PHE A 386 2.08 -35.75 -4.40
C PHE A 386 1.86 -35.82 -5.90
N GLU A 387 1.29 -36.92 -6.41
CA GLU A 387 0.91 -37.04 -7.83
C GLU A 387 -0.19 -36.05 -8.21
N GLU A 388 -1.24 -35.90 -7.38
CA GLU A 388 -2.27 -34.87 -7.56
C GLU A 388 -1.66 -33.45 -7.59
N CYS A 389 -0.70 -33.14 -6.71
CA CYS A 389 0.01 -31.87 -6.73
C CYS A 389 0.71 -31.62 -8.07
N LEU A 390 1.36 -32.64 -8.63
CA LEU A 390 2.07 -32.53 -9.91
C LEU A 390 1.13 -32.39 -11.12
N VAL A 391 -0.10 -32.90 -11.01
CA VAL A 391 -1.15 -32.65 -12.01
C VAL A 391 -1.57 -31.18 -11.99
N GLU A 392 -1.79 -30.59 -10.81
CA GLU A 392 -2.24 -29.19 -10.67
C GLU A 392 -1.10 -28.18 -10.91
N ARG A 393 0.15 -28.52 -10.58
CA ARG A 393 1.35 -27.73 -10.90
C ARG A 393 2.46 -28.62 -11.45
N PRO A 394 2.46 -28.87 -12.78
CA PRO A 394 3.55 -29.57 -13.44
C PRO A 394 4.88 -28.87 -13.21
N GLY A 395 5.92 -29.62 -12.83
CA GLY A 395 7.24 -29.07 -12.53
C GLY A 395 7.42 -28.51 -11.11
N SER A 396 6.48 -28.76 -10.19
CA SER A 396 6.66 -28.42 -8.77
C SER A 396 7.82 -29.22 -8.15
N GLU A 397 8.98 -28.58 -7.98
CA GLU A 397 10.18 -29.20 -7.37
C GLU A 397 9.89 -29.77 -5.98
N LEU A 398 9.05 -29.08 -5.19
CA LEU A 398 8.64 -29.52 -3.85
C LEU A 398 7.92 -30.88 -3.90
N CYS A 399 6.93 -31.02 -4.79
CA CYS A 399 6.14 -32.24 -4.89
C CYS A 399 6.93 -33.38 -5.55
N MET A 400 7.77 -33.08 -6.54
CA MET A 400 8.66 -34.07 -7.15
C MET A 400 9.66 -34.61 -6.13
N GLY A 401 10.33 -33.73 -5.39
CA GLY A 401 11.32 -34.14 -4.38
C GLY A 401 10.71 -35.01 -3.28
N ASN A 402 9.53 -34.64 -2.77
CA ASN A 402 8.86 -35.45 -1.75
C ASN A 402 8.35 -36.80 -2.28
N LEU A 403 7.87 -36.84 -3.53
CA LEU A 403 7.47 -38.09 -4.18
C LEU A 403 8.66 -39.04 -4.40
N GLU A 404 9.82 -38.50 -4.75
CA GLU A 404 11.05 -39.30 -4.89
C GLU A 404 11.51 -39.91 -3.57
N LEU A 405 11.36 -39.20 -2.45
CA LEU A 405 11.67 -39.71 -1.11
C LEU A 405 10.75 -40.84 -0.63
N LEU A 406 9.64 -41.11 -1.32
CA LEU A 406 8.75 -42.24 -1.02
C LEU A 406 9.12 -43.54 -1.73
N LYS A 407 9.89 -43.45 -2.82
CA LYS A 407 10.41 -44.61 -3.56
C LYS A 407 11.52 -45.27 -2.77
#